data_AF-A0A2E5MRH9-F1
#
_entry.id   AF-A0A2E5MRH9-F1
#
_cell.length_a   1.000
_cell.length_b   1.000
_cell.length_c   1.000
_cell.angle_alpha   90.00
_cell.angle_beta   90.00
_cell.angle_gamma   90.00
#
_symmetry.space_group_name_H-M   'P 1'
#
loop_
_entity.id
_entity.type
_entity.pdbx_description
1 polymer ?
#
loop_
_entity_poly.entity_id
_entity_poly.type
_entity_poly.pdbx_seq_one_letter_code
_entity_poly.pdbx_strand_id
1 'polypeptide(L)'
;MPEGSQPDYSGWKGNTGEWNRLELLANSDEGTIKTWTNGELIHSVTNYKKEDTPEGLSIALIGFDPNYADRYSSLVFRMDDIYVSSSPARVEISSSAIWSKTNKNKEIQPKVSWAESEIEVSLNLGQFVEEEDLYLYVINDNGEVNEQGFRICPKCPNKTQLKLE
;
A
#
# COMPACT_ATOMS: atom_id res chain seq x y z
N MET A 1 17.95 31.63 -6.30
CA MET A 1 17.07 30.45 -6.17
C MET A 1 15.91 30.89 -5.30
N PRO A 2 14.64 30.69 -5.69
CA PRO A 2 13.53 31.03 -4.81
C PRO A 2 13.68 30.19 -3.54
N GLU A 3 13.50 30.82 -2.38
CA GLU A 3 13.50 30.18 -1.08
C GLU A 3 12.58 28.96 -1.12
N GLY A 4 13.17 27.76 -1.01
CA GLY A 4 12.39 26.55 -0.85
C GLY A 4 11.51 26.71 0.37
N SER A 5 10.20 26.54 0.20
CA SER A 5 9.24 26.43 1.30
C SER A 5 9.85 25.56 2.39
N GLN A 6 9.87 26.06 3.63
CA GLN A 6 10.24 25.23 4.78
C GLN A 6 9.45 23.93 4.70
N PRO A 7 10.09 22.74 4.71
CA PRO A 7 9.35 21.49 4.70
C PRO A 7 8.58 21.41 6.01
N ASP A 8 7.28 21.69 5.95
CA ASP A 8 6.37 21.51 7.07
C ASP A 8 6.01 20.02 7.12
N TYR A 9 6.77 19.27 7.93
CA TYR A 9 6.47 17.87 8.20
C TYR A 9 5.16 17.68 9.01
N SER A 10 4.45 18.77 9.40
CA SER A 10 3.16 18.67 10.09
C SER A 10 2.07 17.97 9.27
N GLY A 11 2.24 17.87 7.94
CA GLY A 11 1.28 17.24 7.03
C GLY A 11 1.37 15.72 6.88
N TRP A 12 2.28 15.03 7.57
CA TRP A 12 2.51 13.59 7.32
C TRP A 12 1.40 12.66 7.82
N LYS A 13 0.50 13.15 8.69
CA LYS A 13 -0.67 12.44 9.28
C LYS A 13 -0.41 11.05 9.89
N GLY A 14 0.84 10.76 10.24
CA GLY A 14 1.21 9.53 10.93
C GLY A 14 1.07 9.63 12.45
N ASN A 15 0.96 8.47 13.10
CA ASN A 15 0.92 8.32 14.55
C ASN A 15 2.30 7.91 15.08
N THR A 16 2.90 8.74 15.93
CA THR A 16 4.21 8.43 16.55
C THR A 16 4.12 7.20 17.46
N GLY A 17 5.08 6.28 17.34
CA GLY A 17 5.14 5.07 18.17
C GLY A 17 4.26 3.91 17.67
N GLU A 18 3.60 4.07 16.52
CA GLU A 18 2.79 3.04 15.88
C GLU A 18 3.35 2.67 14.50
N TRP A 19 2.96 1.49 14.01
CA TRP A 19 3.07 1.18 12.60
C TRP A 19 2.14 2.11 11.79
N ASN A 20 2.71 2.74 10.78
CA ASN A 20 2.02 3.60 9.84
C ASN A 20 2.19 3.03 8.44
N ARG A 21 1.10 2.99 7.68
CA ARG A 21 1.14 2.56 6.28
C ARG A 21 1.49 3.76 5.41
N LEU A 22 2.59 3.68 4.68
CA LEU A 22 3.02 4.72 3.74
C LEU A 22 2.89 4.18 2.32
N GLU A 23 2.21 4.94 1.46
CA GLU A 23 2.04 4.60 0.05
C GLU A 23 2.48 5.77 -0.82
N LEU A 24 3.17 5.46 -1.92
CA LEU A 24 3.59 6.41 -2.93
C LEU A 24 3.24 5.84 -4.31
N LEU A 25 2.61 6.66 -5.13
CA LEU A 25 2.39 6.40 -6.55
C LEU A 25 2.95 7.56 -7.36
N ALA A 26 3.95 7.28 -8.19
CA ALA A 26 4.51 8.23 -9.14
C ALA A 26 4.20 7.75 -10.56
N ASN A 27 3.52 8.58 -11.34
CA ASN A 27 3.21 8.34 -12.74
C ASN A 27 3.86 9.46 -13.57
N SER A 28 4.96 9.12 -14.26
CA SER A 28 5.69 10.09 -15.09
C SER A 28 4.93 10.50 -16.35
N ASP A 29 4.05 9.62 -16.85
CA ASP A 29 3.31 9.85 -18.09
C ASP A 29 2.17 10.85 -17.85
N GLU A 30 1.52 10.76 -16.70
CA GLU A 30 0.51 11.72 -16.24
C GLU A 30 1.10 12.95 -15.52
N GLY A 31 2.40 12.93 -15.22
CA GLY A 31 3.06 13.96 -14.44
C GLY A 31 2.55 14.06 -13.00
N THR A 32 2.13 12.93 -12.41
CA THR A 32 1.55 12.89 -11.06
C THR A 32 2.45 12.20 -10.03
N ILE A 33 2.42 12.72 -8.80
CA ILE A 33 2.93 12.02 -7.61
C ILE A 33 1.86 12.15 -6.53
N LYS A 34 1.42 11.01 -5.98
CA LYS A 34 0.48 10.95 -4.87
C LYS A 34 1.10 10.18 -3.72
N THR A 35 0.89 10.66 -2.50
CA THR A 35 1.32 9.94 -1.30
C THR A 35 0.19 9.86 -0.28
N TRP A 36 0.12 8.71 0.39
CA TRP A 36 -0.85 8.46 1.44
C TRP A 36 -0.15 8.04 2.71
N THR A 37 -0.72 8.46 3.83
CA THR A 37 -0.40 7.92 5.15
C THR A 37 -1.67 7.34 5.74
N ASN A 38 -1.62 6.08 6.18
CA ASN A 38 -2.74 5.39 6.82
C ASN A 38 -4.03 5.38 5.97
N GLY A 39 -3.88 5.35 4.63
CA GLY A 39 -4.98 5.40 3.67
C GLY A 39 -5.50 6.80 3.34
N GLU A 40 -5.00 7.84 4.01
CA GLU A 40 -5.38 9.24 3.75
C GLU A 40 -4.41 9.90 2.76
N LEU A 41 -4.93 10.54 1.72
CA LEU A 41 -4.13 11.29 0.75
C LEU A 41 -3.56 12.54 1.44
N ILE A 42 -2.23 12.63 1.52
CA ILE A 42 -1.52 13.75 2.17
C ILE A 42 -0.80 14.65 1.18
N HIS A 43 -0.47 14.13 -0.01
CA HIS A 43 0.20 14.91 -1.05
C HIS A 43 -0.29 14.49 -2.43
N SER A 44 -0.47 15.47 -3.32
CA SER A 44 -0.85 15.25 -4.71
C SER A 44 -0.24 16.34 -5.59
N VAL A 45 0.73 15.95 -6.40
CA VAL A 45 1.39 16.79 -7.40
C VAL A 45 0.90 16.38 -8.78
N THR A 46 0.73 17.34 -9.67
CA THR A 46 0.23 17.15 -11.04
C THR A 46 1.13 17.78 -12.11
N ASN A 47 2.28 18.30 -11.71
CA ASN A 47 3.27 18.90 -12.59
C ASN A 47 4.66 18.25 -12.44
N TYR A 48 4.71 17.01 -11.95
CA TYR A 48 5.94 16.23 -11.92
C TYR A 48 6.42 16.01 -13.36
N LYS A 49 7.73 16.17 -13.58
CA LYS A 49 8.37 15.93 -14.87
C LYS A 49 9.58 15.05 -14.65
N LYS A 50 9.54 13.84 -15.22
CA LYS A 50 10.71 13.00 -15.33
C LYS A 50 11.68 13.61 -16.34
N GLU A 51 12.96 13.34 -16.18
CA GLU A 51 13.95 13.60 -17.22
C GLU A 51 13.56 12.90 -18.54
N ASP A 52 13.83 13.57 -19.65
CA ASP A 52 13.54 13.11 -21.01
C ASP A 52 14.54 12.02 -21.44
N THR A 53 14.28 10.82 -20.93
CA THR A 53 15.14 9.66 -21.06
C THR A 53 14.27 8.40 -21.10
N PRO A 54 14.66 7.32 -21.80
CA PRO A 54 13.83 6.12 -21.92
C PRO A 54 13.72 5.32 -20.61
N GLU A 55 14.55 5.58 -19.62
CA GLU A 55 14.57 4.86 -18.35
C GLU A 55 13.32 5.14 -17.52
N GLY A 56 12.71 4.10 -16.95
CA GLY A 56 11.62 4.25 -16.00
C GLY A 56 12.06 4.86 -14.67
N LEU A 57 11.09 5.10 -13.79
CA LEU A 57 11.38 5.48 -12.40
C LEU A 57 12.01 4.29 -11.66
N SER A 58 13.00 4.59 -10.82
CA SER A 58 13.64 3.61 -9.94
C SER A 58 13.60 4.09 -8.49
N ILE A 59 13.77 3.14 -7.58
CA ILE A 59 13.90 3.45 -6.16
C ILE A 59 15.36 3.82 -5.90
N ALA A 60 15.58 5.09 -5.56
CA ALA A 60 16.90 5.57 -5.16
C ALA A 60 17.26 5.19 -3.72
N LEU A 61 16.27 5.22 -2.81
CA LEU A 61 16.46 4.98 -1.39
C LEU A 61 15.19 4.40 -0.77
N ILE A 62 15.37 3.39 0.09
CA ILE A 62 14.38 2.97 1.09
C ILE A 62 15.04 3.12 2.45
N GLY A 63 14.51 4.01 3.27
CA GLY A 63 15.04 4.23 4.62
C GLY A 63 15.14 5.70 4.97
N PHE A 64 16.12 6.02 5.81
CA PHE A 64 16.34 7.36 6.35
C PHE A 64 17.73 7.87 5.97
N ASP A 65 17.78 8.99 5.26
CA ASP A 65 19.02 9.65 4.81
C ASP A 65 19.07 11.11 5.32
N PRO A 66 19.52 11.33 6.58
CA PRO A 66 19.55 12.66 7.17
C PRO A 66 20.76 13.46 6.68
N ASN A 67 20.54 14.70 6.27
CA ASN A 67 21.62 15.64 5.97
C ASN A 67 22.49 15.98 7.21
N TYR A 68 21.92 15.91 8.42
CA TYR A 68 22.61 16.15 9.70
C TYR A 68 22.30 15.03 10.69
N ALA A 69 23.04 13.91 10.62
CA ALA A 69 22.76 12.70 11.40
C ALA A 69 22.78 12.91 12.93
N ASP A 70 23.62 13.83 13.42
CA ASP A 70 23.74 14.18 14.84
C ASP A 70 22.43 14.68 15.46
N ARG A 71 21.59 15.36 14.66
CA ARG A 71 20.27 15.86 15.07
C ARG A 71 19.24 14.75 15.29
N TYR A 72 19.53 13.53 14.86
CA TYR A 72 18.65 12.37 14.95
C TYR A 72 19.27 11.24 15.79
N SER A 73 20.18 11.60 16.70
CA SER A 73 20.93 10.65 17.53
C SER A 73 20.05 9.75 18.42
N SER A 74 18.79 10.13 18.67
CA SER A 74 17.81 9.31 19.41
C SER A 74 16.67 8.77 18.53
N LEU A 75 16.77 8.89 17.19
CA LEU A 75 15.73 8.40 16.30
C LEU A 75 15.71 6.86 16.30
N VAL A 76 14.54 6.30 16.57
CA VAL A 76 14.25 4.90 16.34
C VAL A 76 13.32 4.81 15.14
N PHE A 77 13.79 4.20 14.07
CA PHE A 77 13.06 4.03 12.82
C PHE A 77 13.02 2.55 12.44
N ARG A 78 11.85 2.06 12.07
CA ARG A 78 11.60 0.68 11.64
C ARG A 78 10.73 0.70 10.40
N MET A 79 11.00 -0.23 9.49
CA MET A 79 10.20 -0.48 8.29
C MET A 79 9.95 -1.97 8.19
N ASP A 80 8.79 -2.34 7.67
CA ASP A 80 8.45 -3.71 7.32
C ASP A 80 7.50 -3.70 6.11
N ASP A 81 7.31 -4.86 5.49
CA ASP A 81 6.34 -5.11 4.41
C ASP A 81 6.47 -4.15 3.21
N ILE A 82 7.71 -3.96 2.74
CA ILE A 82 7.99 -3.10 1.58
C ILE A 82 7.54 -3.80 0.29
N TYR A 83 6.53 -3.23 -0.36
CA TYR A 83 6.05 -3.67 -1.67
C TYR A 83 6.36 -2.62 -2.74
N VAL A 84 6.84 -3.09 -3.90
CA VAL A 84 7.17 -2.24 -5.05
C VAL A 84 6.59 -2.86 -6.30
N SER A 85 5.93 -2.02 -7.11
CA SER A 85 5.35 -2.42 -8.38
C SER A 85 5.43 -1.26 -9.37
N SER A 86 5.51 -1.60 -10.67
CA SER A 86 5.41 -0.63 -11.77
C SER A 86 3.97 -0.23 -12.10
N SER A 87 2.99 -0.82 -11.41
CA SER A 87 1.56 -0.55 -11.57
C SER A 87 0.87 -0.49 -10.20
N PRO A 88 -0.21 0.30 -10.03
CA PRO A 88 -1.05 0.25 -8.84
C PRO A 88 -1.78 -1.09 -8.68
N ALA A 89 -1.86 -1.92 -9.72
CA ALA A 89 -2.56 -3.19 -9.65
C ALA A 89 -1.98 -4.11 -8.58
N ARG A 90 -2.85 -4.52 -7.65
CA ARG A 90 -2.51 -5.37 -6.50
C ARG A 90 -3.76 -5.95 -5.87
N VAL A 91 -3.56 -6.98 -5.06
CA VAL A 91 -4.60 -7.52 -4.18
C VAL A 91 -4.29 -7.13 -2.74
N GLU A 92 -5.32 -6.76 -2.00
CA GLU A 92 -5.23 -6.47 -0.58
C GLU A 92 -6.32 -7.22 0.20
N ILE A 93 -6.07 -7.48 1.48
CA ILE A 93 -7.09 -7.93 2.42
C ILE A 93 -7.32 -6.89 3.51
N SER A 94 -8.54 -6.82 4.04
CA SER A 94 -8.90 -6.00 5.20
C SER A 94 -9.99 -6.68 6.03
N SER A 95 -10.12 -6.33 7.31
CA SER A 95 -11.24 -6.77 8.15
C SER A 95 -12.53 -5.97 7.91
N SER A 96 -12.48 -4.92 7.08
CA SER A 96 -13.67 -4.19 6.66
C SER A 96 -14.27 -4.78 5.39
N ALA A 97 -15.60 -4.86 5.33
CA ALA A 97 -16.33 -5.28 4.13
C ALA A 97 -16.41 -4.18 3.05
N ILE A 98 -16.16 -2.91 3.41
CA ILE A 98 -16.29 -1.74 2.53
C ILE A 98 -14.94 -1.04 2.41
N TRP A 99 -14.45 -0.85 1.19
CA TRP A 99 -13.12 -0.31 0.92
C TRP A 99 -12.87 1.04 1.58
N SER A 100 -13.83 1.98 1.50
CA SER A 100 -13.72 3.31 2.12
C SER A 100 -13.59 3.28 3.66
N LYS A 101 -13.83 2.15 4.32
CA LYS A 101 -13.70 1.98 5.78
C LYS A 101 -12.44 1.22 6.21
N THR A 102 -11.60 0.81 5.26
CA THR A 102 -10.39 0.01 5.53
C THR A 102 -9.24 0.84 6.13
N ASN A 103 -9.10 2.12 5.77
CA ASN A 103 -8.03 3.01 6.26
C ASN A 103 -6.62 2.38 6.18
N LYS A 104 -5.88 2.29 7.31
CA LYS A 104 -4.57 1.61 7.39
C LYS A 104 -4.65 0.10 7.61
N ASN A 105 -5.84 -0.44 7.86
CA ASN A 105 -6.07 -1.84 8.15
C ASN A 105 -6.15 -2.64 6.84
N LYS A 106 -5.01 -2.82 6.19
CA LYS A 106 -4.90 -3.50 4.90
C LYS A 106 -3.57 -4.24 4.80
N GLU A 107 -3.58 -5.41 4.18
CA GLU A 107 -2.38 -6.20 3.91
C GLU A 107 -2.30 -6.57 2.42
N ILE A 108 -1.20 -6.21 1.77
CA ILE A 108 -0.95 -6.56 0.37
C ILE A 108 -0.70 -8.06 0.26
N GLN A 109 -1.33 -8.69 -0.72
CA GLN A 109 -1.16 -10.10 -1.00
C GLN A 109 -0.19 -10.29 -2.18
N PRO A 110 0.96 -10.95 -1.99
CA PRO A 110 1.86 -11.27 -3.08
C PRO A 110 1.15 -12.07 -4.17
N LYS A 111 1.16 -11.53 -5.39
CA LYS A 111 0.55 -12.20 -6.56
C LYS A 111 1.34 -13.45 -6.93
N VAL A 112 0.61 -14.53 -7.20
CA VAL A 112 1.11 -15.76 -7.81
C VAL A 112 0.89 -15.70 -9.31
N SER A 113 -0.32 -15.32 -9.75
CA SER A 113 -0.67 -15.12 -11.16
C SER A 113 -1.74 -14.03 -11.33
N TRP A 114 -1.79 -13.41 -12.52
CA TRP A 114 -2.79 -12.40 -12.87
C TRP A 114 -3.18 -12.56 -14.33
N ALA A 115 -4.44 -12.90 -14.56
CA ALA A 115 -5.07 -13.03 -15.87
C ALA A 115 -6.41 -12.30 -15.88
N GLU A 116 -7.00 -12.12 -17.07
CA GLU A 116 -8.28 -11.41 -17.21
C GLU A 116 -9.42 -12.03 -16.39
N SER A 117 -9.41 -13.36 -16.25
CA SER A 117 -10.47 -14.11 -15.57
C SER A 117 -10.09 -14.66 -14.19
N GLU A 118 -8.82 -14.58 -13.80
CA GLU A 118 -8.31 -15.22 -12.58
C GLU A 118 -7.11 -14.47 -12.01
N ILE A 119 -7.15 -14.24 -10.70
CA ILE A 119 -6.02 -13.70 -9.94
C ILE A 119 -5.74 -14.69 -8.83
N GLU A 120 -4.51 -15.20 -8.79
CA GLU A 120 -4.04 -16.10 -7.74
C GLU A 120 -3.08 -15.34 -6.84
N VAL A 121 -3.27 -15.47 -5.53
CA VAL A 121 -2.44 -14.81 -4.51
C VAL A 121 -2.04 -15.79 -3.42
N SER A 122 -0.89 -15.53 -2.80
CA SER A 122 -0.51 -16.21 -1.56
C SER A 122 -1.09 -15.43 -0.39
N LEU A 123 -1.98 -16.06 0.38
CA LEU A 123 -2.59 -15.43 1.54
C LEU A 123 -1.51 -15.12 2.60
N ASN A 124 -1.27 -13.84 2.84
CA ASN A 124 -0.45 -13.31 3.93
C ASN A 124 -1.35 -12.52 4.87
N LEU A 125 -1.55 -13.04 6.08
CA LEU A 125 -2.43 -12.41 7.06
C LEU A 125 -1.83 -11.14 7.66
N GLY A 126 -0.51 -10.97 7.64
CA GLY A 126 0.15 -9.80 8.22
C GLY A 126 -0.34 -9.52 9.65
N GLN A 127 -0.97 -8.36 9.86
CA GLN A 127 -1.54 -7.95 11.15
C GLN A 127 -2.81 -8.71 11.59
N PHE A 128 -3.44 -9.47 10.69
CA PHE A 128 -4.73 -10.14 10.93
C PHE A 128 -4.58 -11.53 11.53
N VAL A 129 -5.63 -11.99 12.20
CA VAL A 129 -5.75 -13.39 12.64
C VAL A 129 -6.77 -14.17 11.82
N GLU A 130 -6.63 -15.49 11.79
CA GLU A 130 -7.42 -16.39 10.94
C GLU A 130 -8.93 -16.41 11.26
N GLU A 131 -9.31 -16.01 12.48
CA GLU A 131 -10.69 -15.94 12.95
C GLU A 131 -11.43 -14.65 12.54
N GLU A 132 -10.71 -13.65 12.00
CA GLU A 132 -11.32 -12.39 11.57
C GLU A 132 -12.15 -12.57 10.30
N ASP A 133 -13.21 -11.76 10.19
CA ASP A 133 -13.93 -11.58 8.93
C ASP A 133 -13.05 -10.77 7.98
N LEU A 134 -12.37 -11.46 7.07
CA LEU A 134 -11.49 -10.84 6.09
C LEU A 134 -12.15 -10.72 4.72
N TYR A 135 -11.79 -9.68 4.01
CA TYR A 135 -12.32 -9.34 2.70
C TYR A 135 -11.18 -8.99 1.76
N LEU A 136 -11.26 -9.55 0.54
CA LEU A 136 -10.30 -9.34 -0.52
C LEU A 136 -10.73 -8.20 -1.43
N TYR A 137 -9.74 -7.38 -1.78
CA TYR A 137 -9.85 -6.22 -2.65
C TYR A 137 -8.86 -6.36 -3.81
N VAL A 138 -9.34 -6.10 -5.02
CA VAL A 138 -8.56 -6.08 -6.25
C VAL A 138 -8.49 -4.63 -6.70
N ILE A 139 -7.28 -4.08 -6.73
CA ILE A 139 -6.97 -2.79 -7.33
C ILE A 139 -6.47 -3.08 -8.75
N ASN A 140 -7.03 -2.43 -9.77
CA ASN A 140 -6.62 -2.59 -11.16
C ASN A 140 -5.49 -1.63 -11.56
N ASP A 141 -5.04 -1.69 -12.82
CA ASP A 141 -3.95 -0.85 -13.34
C ASP A 141 -4.29 0.66 -13.36
N ASN A 142 -5.57 1.02 -13.33
CA ASN A 142 -6.03 2.40 -13.22
C ASN A 142 -6.12 2.88 -11.76
N GLY A 143 -5.85 2.00 -10.79
CA GLY A 143 -6.02 2.28 -9.36
C GLY A 143 -7.47 2.20 -8.87
N GLU A 144 -8.40 1.69 -9.68
CA GLU A 144 -9.79 1.47 -9.29
C GLU A 144 -9.90 0.18 -8.49
N VAL A 145 -10.83 0.13 -7.54
CA VAL A 145 -10.99 -0.96 -6.57
C VAL A 145 -12.45 -1.36 -6.44
N ASN A 146 -12.71 -2.64 -6.15
CA ASN A 146 -14.05 -3.07 -5.76
C ASN A 146 -14.44 -2.44 -4.41
N GLU A 147 -15.47 -1.60 -4.40
CA GLU A 147 -15.92 -0.93 -3.15
C GLU A 147 -16.40 -1.94 -2.10
N GLN A 148 -17.06 -3.02 -2.55
CA GLN A 148 -17.46 -4.14 -1.70
C GLN A 148 -16.43 -5.25 -1.78
N GLY A 149 -15.87 -5.63 -0.63
CA GLY A 149 -14.86 -6.68 -0.54
C GLY A 149 -15.44 -8.08 -0.72
N PHE A 150 -14.65 -8.99 -1.30
CA PHE A 150 -14.99 -10.41 -1.40
C PHE A 150 -14.64 -11.10 -0.10
N ARG A 151 -15.63 -11.57 0.66
CA ARG A 151 -15.36 -12.27 1.92
C ARG A 151 -14.51 -13.51 1.66
N ILE A 152 -13.39 -13.59 2.35
CA ILE A 152 -12.51 -14.76 2.37
C ILE A 152 -12.63 -15.45 3.72
N CYS A 153 -12.23 -16.71 3.75
CA CYS A 153 -12.38 -17.56 4.92
C CYS A 153 -11.10 -18.38 5.05
N PRO A 154 -10.10 -17.87 5.79
CA PRO A 154 -8.78 -18.52 5.91
C PRO A 154 -8.88 -19.96 6.44
N LYS A 155 -9.89 -20.25 7.27
CA LYS A 155 -10.17 -21.59 7.83
C LYS A 155 -11.27 -22.38 7.12
N CYS A 156 -11.73 -21.97 5.94
CA CYS A 156 -12.81 -22.73 5.30
C CYS A 156 -12.33 -24.14 4.96
N PRO A 157 -13.09 -25.19 5.33
CA PRO A 157 -12.69 -26.56 5.05
C PRO A 157 -12.52 -26.73 3.53
N ASN A 158 -11.39 -27.31 3.11
CA ASN A 158 -10.99 -27.47 1.70
C ASN A 158 -11.99 -28.24 0.81
N LYS A 159 -13.04 -28.82 1.40
CA LYS A 159 -14.28 -29.32 0.81
C LYS A 159 -14.97 -30.09 1.93
N THR A 160 -16.13 -29.64 2.40
CA THR A 160 -16.91 -30.43 3.35
C THR A 160 -17.48 -31.65 2.61
N GLN A 161 -16.93 -32.84 2.86
CA GLN A 161 -17.63 -34.07 2.48
C GLN A 161 -18.77 -34.29 3.47
N LEU A 162 -19.99 -33.97 3.05
CA LEU A 162 -21.21 -34.37 3.74
C LEU A 162 -21.32 -35.90 3.69
N LYS A 163 -21.07 -36.57 4.82
CA LYS A 163 -21.56 -37.93 5.03
C LYS A 163 -22.94 -37.83 5.65
N LEU A 164 -23.95 -38.25 4.91
CA LEU A 164 -25.26 -38.57 5.46
C LEU A 164 -25.17 -40.02 5.95
N GLU A 165 -25.43 -40.23 7.23
CA GLU A 165 -25.73 -41.56 7.79
C GLU A 165 -27.22 -41.88 7.62
#